data_AF-A0A182SP54-F1
#
_entry.id   AF-A0A182SP54-F1
#
_cell.length_a   1.000
_cell.length_b   1.000
_cell.length_c   1.000
_cell.angle_alpha   90.00
_cell.angle_beta   90.00
_cell.angle_gamma   90.00
#
_symmetry.space_group_name_H-M   'P 1'
#
loop_
_entity.id
_entity.type
_entity.pdbx_description
1 polymer ?
#
loop_
_entity_poly.entity_id
_entity_poly.type
_entity_poly.pdbx_seq_one_letter_code
_entity_poly.pdbx_strand_id
1 'polypeptide(L)'
;CVEISFDEAFSPTGFEQDEKRLLQVLEAARSVSSKQDLLEQVHKQTYRSVAKALNCNYVFLSDIGIDLAKTLLSNVALGRGCSIAQDMAFCDDRDEAVKLIRPIRDLNPDEVSNYLKFCEAQLLHLPQVKHFEDKPSLQNLTAKFIDNLQQSFPSTVSTVFRTGDKLEAPKTVHKIAPVNDTQNGTDFLALFDKKLTLTVQSPVAECCRFCGAALDYRGSKTLFATEYSRLVSSRINAACSHEDILLKSKQMELDAERVVNGEDDDERRDLLKHLCHGCRNIFEDINE
;
A
#
# COMPACT_ATOMS: atom_id res chain seq x y z
N CYS A 1 -2.26 -24.53 -26.15
CA CYS A 1 -1.72 -24.28 -24.81
C CYS A 1 -0.20 -24.32 -24.88
N VAL A 2 0.49 -23.31 -24.38
CA VAL A 2 1.91 -23.47 -24.05
C VAL A 2 1.92 -24.35 -22.82
N GLU A 3 2.42 -25.59 -22.92
CA GLU A 3 2.72 -26.39 -21.74
C GLU A 3 3.87 -25.72 -21.03
N ILE A 4 3.57 -25.02 -19.93
CA ILE A 4 4.58 -24.52 -19.02
C ILE A 4 4.92 -25.69 -18.10
N SER A 5 5.92 -26.49 -18.47
CA SER A 5 6.47 -27.50 -17.55
C SER A 5 7.37 -26.77 -16.55
N PHE A 6 7.04 -26.88 -15.27
CA PHE A 6 7.94 -26.51 -14.18
C PHE A 6 8.58 -27.81 -13.66
N ASP A 7 9.34 -28.50 -14.50
CA ASP A 7 10.02 -29.76 -14.12
C ASP A 7 11.21 -29.51 -13.18
N GLU A 8 11.61 -28.25 -13.02
CA GLU A 8 12.60 -27.82 -12.04
C GLU A 8 11.93 -26.88 -11.03
N ALA A 9 12.21 -27.09 -9.74
CA ALA A 9 11.88 -26.11 -8.73
C ALA A 9 12.52 -24.78 -9.16
N PHE A 10 11.68 -23.77 -9.43
CA PHE A 10 12.17 -22.44 -9.78
C PHE A 10 13.13 -21.99 -8.68
N SER A 11 14.43 -22.00 -8.99
CA SER A 11 15.48 -21.47 -8.15
C SER A 11 15.85 -20.12 -8.72
N PRO A 12 15.47 -19.01 -8.07
CA PRO A 12 15.83 -17.67 -8.52
C PRO A 12 17.34 -17.48 -8.33
N THR A 13 18.13 -17.92 -9.31
CA THR A 13 19.57 -17.70 -9.33
C THR A 13 19.85 -16.28 -9.82
N GLY A 14 20.76 -15.57 -9.13
CA GLY A 14 21.14 -14.19 -9.49
C GLY A 14 20.32 -13.08 -8.81
N PHE A 15 19.39 -13.41 -7.92
CA PHE A 15 18.62 -12.44 -7.12
C PHE A 15 19.01 -12.41 -5.64
N GLU A 16 20.09 -13.11 -5.24
CA GLU A 16 20.45 -13.31 -3.84
C GLU A 16 20.76 -11.99 -3.12
N GLN A 17 21.30 -11.01 -3.84
CA GLN A 17 21.57 -9.68 -3.30
C GLN A 17 20.29 -8.89 -3.04
N ASP A 18 19.35 -8.92 -4.00
CA ASP A 18 18.06 -8.23 -3.88
C ASP A 18 17.17 -8.88 -2.82
N GLU A 19 17.16 -10.22 -2.74
CA GLU A 19 16.49 -10.97 -1.69
C GLU A 19 17.03 -10.59 -0.31
N LYS A 20 18.36 -10.63 -0.13
CA LYS A 20 18.99 -10.25 1.13
C LYS A 20 18.66 -8.81 1.52
N ARG A 21 18.62 -7.90 0.55
CA ARG A 21 18.27 -6.50 0.77
C ARG A 21 16.81 -6.33 1.16
N LEU A 22 15.88 -7.00 0.48
CA LEU A 22 14.47 -6.99 0.84
C LEU A 22 14.25 -7.54 2.25
N LEU A 23 14.90 -8.66 2.60
CA LEU A 23 14.84 -9.24 3.94
C LEU A 23 15.39 -8.28 5.00
N GLN A 24 16.47 -7.56 4.73
CA GLN A 24 17.00 -6.54 5.64
C GLN A 24 15.99 -5.42 5.91
N VAL A 25 15.33 -4.91 4.87
CA VAL A 25 14.31 -3.86 5.00
C VAL A 25 13.08 -4.40 5.75
N LEU A 26 12.65 -5.62 5.45
CA LEU A 26 11.53 -6.27 6.14
C LEU A 26 11.83 -6.49 7.62
N GLU A 27 13.04 -6.90 7.97
CA GLU A 27 13.43 -7.09 9.37
C GLU A 27 13.63 -5.78 10.13
N ALA A 28 13.91 -4.67 9.44
CA ALA A 28 13.94 -3.35 10.05
C ALA A 28 12.54 -2.84 10.47
N ALA A 29 11.47 -3.28 9.80
CA ALA A 29 10.11 -2.93 10.19
C ALA A 29 9.69 -3.69 11.46
N ARG A 30 9.27 -2.97 12.51
CA ARG A 30 8.94 -3.58 13.81
C ARG A 30 7.62 -4.33 13.78
N SER A 31 6.60 -3.75 13.15
CA SER A 31 5.25 -4.31 13.17
C SER A 31 5.00 -5.26 11.99
N VAL A 32 4.27 -6.34 12.26
CA VAL A 32 3.86 -7.29 11.20
C VAL A 32 2.91 -6.63 10.20
N SER A 33 2.14 -5.64 10.65
CA SER A 33 1.28 -4.83 9.78
C SER A 33 2.09 -4.06 8.75
N SER A 34 3.19 -3.39 9.15
CA SER A 34 4.09 -2.71 8.22
C SER A 34 4.83 -3.68 7.31
N LYS A 35 5.28 -4.85 7.82
CA LYS A 35 5.93 -5.88 6.99
C LYS A 35 5.04 -6.35 5.84
N GLN A 36 3.78 -6.67 6.13
CA GLN A 36 2.82 -7.11 5.11
C GLN A 36 2.44 -5.98 4.15
N ASP A 37 2.24 -4.76 4.66
CA ASP A 37 1.93 -3.62 3.83
C ASP A 37 3.10 -3.27 2.88
N LEU A 38 4.34 -3.33 3.39
CA LEU A 38 5.55 -3.18 2.58
C LEU A 38 5.62 -4.24 1.48
N LEU A 39 5.42 -5.53 1.80
CA LEU A 39 5.43 -6.61 0.80
C LEU A 39 4.39 -6.38 -0.30
N GLU A 40 3.18 -5.98 0.06
CA GLU A 40 2.12 -5.71 -0.91
C GLU A 40 2.50 -4.58 -1.87
N GLN A 41 3.08 -3.49 -1.35
CA GLN A 41 3.57 -2.40 -2.21
C GLN A 41 4.73 -2.85 -3.10
N VAL A 42 5.67 -3.64 -2.55
CA VAL A 42 6.80 -4.19 -3.30
C VAL A 42 6.30 -5.10 -4.43
N HIS A 43 5.34 -6.00 -4.18
CA HIS A 43 4.74 -6.84 -5.22
C HIS A 43 4.15 -6.02 -6.36
N LYS A 44 3.33 -5.02 -6.04
CA LYS A 44 2.73 -4.12 -7.05
C LYS A 44 3.78 -3.38 -7.88
N GLN A 45 4.90 -2.97 -7.27
CA GLN A 45 6.00 -2.34 -7.99
C GLN A 45 6.78 -3.33 -8.86
N THR A 46 7.04 -4.53 -8.33
CA THR A 46 7.69 -5.62 -9.07
C THR A 46 6.87 -6.02 -10.29
N TYR A 47 5.54 -6.15 -10.17
CA TYR A 47 4.67 -6.44 -11.31
C TYR A 47 4.80 -5.40 -12.42
N ARG A 48 4.79 -4.10 -12.07
CA ARG A 48 4.99 -3.02 -13.05
C ARG A 48 6.39 -3.06 -13.66
N SER A 49 7.43 -3.25 -12.85
CA SER A 49 8.82 -3.31 -13.30
C SER A 49 9.05 -4.46 -14.30
N VAL A 50 8.59 -5.67 -13.95
CA VAL A 50 8.67 -6.85 -14.81
C VAL A 50 7.88 -6.64 -16.10
N ALA A 51 6.66 -6.11 -16.02
CA ALA A 51 5.86 -5.82 -17.21
C ALA A 51 6.56 -4.80 -18.14
N LYS A 52 7.18 -3.74 -17.61
CA LYS A 52 7.97 -2.79 -18.39
C LYS A 52 9.16 -3.47 -19.08
N ALA A 53 9.91 -4.29 -18.34
CA ALA A 53 11.05 -5.03 -18.89
C ALA A 53 10.64 -5.99 -20.02
N LEU A 54 9.43 -6.55 -19.93
CA LEU A 54 8.84 -7.44 -20.93
C LEU A 54 8.05 -6.70 -22.03
N ASN A 55 7.96 -5.37 -21.98
CA ASN A 55 7.11 -4.55 -22.88
C ASN A 55 5.62 -4.95 -22.87
N CYS A 56 5.11 -5.34 -21.70
CA CYS A 56 3.69 -5.64 -21.47
C CYS A 56 2.96 -4.43 -20.90
N ASN A 57 1.85 -4.02 -21.52
CA ASN A 57 1.04 -2.89 -21.04
C ASN A 57 0.05 -3.25 -19.92
N TYR A 58 -0.23 -4.54 -19.72
CA TYR A 58 -1.24 -5.01 -18.79
C TYR A 58 -0.70 -6.16 -17.94
N VAL A 59 -1.01 -6.13 -16.64
CA VAL A 59 -0.81 -7.25 -15.71
C VAL A 59 -2.16 -7.65 -15.16
N PHE A 60 -2.50 -8.93 -15.26
CA PHE A 60 -3.75 -9.45 -14.72
C PHE A 60 -3.52 -10.00 -13.32
N LEU A 61 -4.30 -9.50 -12.36
CA LEU A 61 -4.29 -9.95 -10.98
C LEU A 61 -5.42 -10.94 -10.73
N SER A 62 -5.23 -11.84 -9.77
CA SER A 62 -6.19 -12.89 -9.41
C SER A 62 -7.19 -12.45 -8.33
N ASP A 63 -7.27 -11.16 -8.02
CA ASP A 63 -8.12 -10.63 -6.96
C ASP A 63 -9.60 -10.92 -7.26
N ILE A 64 -10.28 -11.58 -6.32
CA ILE A 64 -11.73 -11.80 -6.34
C ILE A 64 -12.43 -10.94 -5.28
N GLY A 65 -13.76 -10.92 -5.27
CA GLY A 65 -14.53 -9.95 -4.46
C GLY A 65 -14.22 -9.99 -2.96
N ILE A 66 -13.96 -11.19 -2.42
CA ILE A 66 -13.58 -11.35 -1.02
C ILE A 66 -12.17 -10.81 -0.72
N ASP A 67 -11.20 -10.98 -1.62
CA ASP A 67 -9.84 -10.47 -1.45
C ASP A 67 -9.82 -8.94 -1.49
N LEU A 68 -10.65 -8.36 -2.37
CA LEU A 68 -10.85 -6.93 -2.44
C LEU A 68 -11.55 -6.39 -1.20
N ALA A 69 -12.54 -7.10 -0.64
CA ALA A 69 -13.17 -6.71 0.63
C ALA A 69 -12.18 -6.72 1.80
N LYS A 70 -11.31 -7.74 1.88
CA LYS A 70 -10.21 -7.81 2.87
C LYS A 70 -9.23 -6.65 2.71
N THR A 71 -8.81 -6.41 1.47
CA THR A 71 -7.88 -5.33 1.11
C THR A 71 -8.46 -3.96 1.41
N LEU A 72 -9.76 -3.74 1.11
CA LEU A 72 -10.47 -2.50 1.39
C LEU A 72 -10.40 -2.13 2.87
N LEU A 73 -10.88 -3.01 3.75
CA LEU A 73 -10.92 -2.73 5.18
C LEU A 73 -9.51 -2.61 5.79
N SER A 74 -8.55 -3.40 5.29
CA SER A 74 -7.15 -3.29 5.70
C SER A 74 -6.56 -1.94 5.31
N ASN A 75 -6.79 -1.50 4.07
CA ASN A 75 -6.30 -0.21 3.57
C ASN A 75 -6.95 0.97 4.29
N VAL A 76 -8.24 0.89 4.65
CA VAL A 76 -8.89 1.91 5.49
C VAL A 76 -8.15 2.03 6.82
N ALA A 77 -7.93 0.91 7.51
CA ALA A 77 -7.32 0.91 8.83
C ALA A 77 -5.81 1.25 8.82
N LEU A 78 -5.09 0.97 7.72
CA LEU A 78 -3.71 1.44 7.49
C LEU A 78 -3.64 2.93 7.09
N GLY A 79 -4.79 3.57 6.87
CA GLY A 79 -4.88 4.97 6.44
C GLY A 79 -4.41 5.17 4.99
N ARG A 80 -4.73 4.23 4.10
CA ARG A 80 -4.45 4.30 2.64
C ARG A 80 -5.63 4.86 1.84
N GLY A 81 -6.40 5.76 2.45
CA GLY A 81 -7.64 6.29 1.87
C GLY A 81 -7.52 6.82 0.43
N CYS A 82 -6.45 7.55 0.12
CA CYS A 82 -6.22 8.14 -1.19
C CYS A 82 -5.96 7.09 -2.29
N SER A 83 -5.57 5.87 -1.93
CA SER A 83 -5.25 4.79 -2.88
C SER A 83 -6.45 3.83 -3.07
N ILE A 84 -7.37 3.75 -2.11
CA ILE A 84 -8.44 2.75 -2.08
C ILE A 84 -9.23 2.67 -3.38
N ALA A 85 -9.65 3.80 -3.95
CA ALA A 85 -10.45 3.80 -5.17
C ALA A 85 -9.78 3.04 -6.32
N GLN A 86 -8.50 3.28 -6.56
CA GLN A 86 -7.70 2.58 -7.58
C GLN A 86 -7.37 1.14 -7.18
N ASP A 87 -7.22 0.85 -5.89
CA ASP A 87 -7.00 -0.52 -5.41
C ASP A 87 -8.27 -1.39 -5.58
N MET A 88 -9.47 -0.79 -5.58
CA MET A 88 -10.75 -1.49 -5.79
C MET A 88 -11.19 -1.50 -7.27
N ALA A 89 -10.73 -0.53 -8.06
CA ALA A 89 -11.10 -0.39 -9.46
C ALA A 89 -10.76 -1.64 -10.28
N PHE A 90 -11.49 -1.81 -11.39
CA PHE A 90 -11.20 -2.85 -12.38
C PHE A 90 -9.78 -2.69 -12.95
N CYS A 91 -9.34 -1.44 -13.11
CA CYS A 91 -8.05 -1.06 -13.66
C CYS A 91 -7.37 -0.06 -12.70
N ASP A 92 -6.19 -0.42 -12.19
CA ASP A 92 -5.25 0.50 -11.55
C ASP A 92 -4.35 1.10 -12.64
N ASP A 93 -4.57 2.39 -12.92
CA ASP A 93 -3.92 3.18 -13.96
C ASP A 93 -2.96 4.24 -13.40
N ARG A 94 -2.45 4.05 -12.17
CA ARG A 94 -1.44 4.94 -11.57
C ARG A 94 -0.16 5.08 -12.41
N ASP A 95 0.14 4.08 -13.24
CA ASP A 95 1.28 4.06 -14.15
C ASP A 95 0.78 4.11 -15.60
N GLU A 96 1.26 5.09 -16.37
CA GLU A 96 0.81 5.31 -17.74
C GLU A 96 1.23 4.18 -18.70
N ALA A 97 2.36 3.51 -18.42
CA ALA A 97 2.90 2.47 -19.28
C ALA A 97 2.29 1.09 -18.98
N VAL A 98 2.05 0.78 -17.70
CA VAL A 98 1.57 -0.53 -17.25
C VAL A 98 0.36 -0.40 -16.32
N LYS A 99 -0.74 -1.03 -16.72
CA LYS A 99 -1.99 -1.06 -15.94
C LYS A 99 -2.18 -2.41 -15.24
N LEU A 100 -2.63 -2.40 -13.99
CA LEU A 100 -3.00 -3.63 -13.29
C LEU A 100 -4.51 -3.84 -13.42
N ILE A 101 -4.92 -5.01 -13.92
CA ILE A 101 -6.32 -5.32 -14.23
C ILE A 101 -6.80 -6.48 -13.36
N ARG A 102 -8.05 -6.39 -12.87
CA ARG A 102 -8.68 -7.40 -12.01
C ARG A 102 -9.88 -8.05 -12.71
N PRO A 103 -9.64 -8.97 -13.68
CA PRO A 103 -10.68 -9.49 -14.55
C PRO A 103 -11.74 -10.32 -13.82
N ILE A 104 -11.39 -10.93 -12.69
CA ILE A 104 -12.25 -11.84 -11.94
C ILE A 104 -12.77 -11.26 -10.62
N ARG A 105 -12.67 -9.94 -10.44
CA ARG A 105 -13.02 -9.25 -9.19
C ARG A 105 -14.46 -9.47 -8.71
N ASP A 106 -15.36 -9.75 -9.64
CA ASP A 106 -16.78 -9.93 -9.37
C ASP A 106 -17.15 -11.39 -9.06
N LEU A 107 -16.17 -12.31 -9.07
CA LEU A 107 -16.37 -13.71 -8.72
C LEU A 107 -16.27 -13.96 -7.21
N ASN A 108 -16.97 -15.00 -6.78
CA ASN A 108 -16.89 -15.55 -5.44
C ASN A 108 -16.00 -16.81 -5.39
N PRO A 109 -15.47 -17.18 -4.21
CA PRO A 109 -14.63 -18.37 -4.06
C PRO A 109 -15.28 -19.67 -4.57
N ASP A 110 -16.59 -19.83 -4.37
CA ASP A 110 -17.32 -21.01 -4.83
C ASP A 110 -17.44 -21.06 -6.35
N GLU A 111 -17.61 -19.91 -7.01
CA GLU A 111 -17.69 -19.82 -8.46
C GLU A 111 -16.35 -20.16 -9.10
N VAL A 112 -15.26 -19.62 -8.54
CA VAL A 112 -13.90 -19.98 -8.96
C VAL A 112 -13.67 -21.48 -8.73
N SER A 113 -13.97 -21.99 -7.53
CA SER A 113 -13.76 -23.40 -7.20
C SER A 113 -14.56 -24.33 -8.12
N ASN A 114 -15.81 -23.97 -8.44
CA ASN A 114 -16.64 -24.75 -9.35
C ASN A 114 -16.13 -24.67 -10.78
N TYR A 115 -15.73 -23.47 -11.25
CA TYR A 115 -15.13 -23.31 -12.56
C TYR A 115 -13.88 -24.20 -12.72
N LEU A 116 -12.99 -24.23 -11.73
CA LEU A 116 -11.78 -25.05 -11.77
C LEU A 116 -12.10 -26.55 -11.75
N LYS A 117 -13.15 -27.00 -11.03
CA LYS A 117 -13.60 -28.41 -11.02
C LYS A 117 -14.12 -28.89 -12.37
N PHE A 118 -14.76 -28.01 -13.14
CA PHE A 118 -15.32 -28.34 -14.46
C PHE A 118 -14.37 -27.98 -15.60
N CYS A 119 -13.18 -27.44 -15.30
CA CYS A 119 -12.19 -27.12 -16.31
C CYS A 119 -11.58 -28.42 -16.85
N GLU A 120 -11.58 -28.56 -18.18
CA GLU A 120 -10.99 -29.72 -18.87
C GLU A 120 -9.45 -29.71 -18.82
N ALA A 121 -8.84 -28.59 -18.42
CA ALA A 121 -7.39 -28.44 -18.35
C ALA A 121 -6.85 -28.95 -17.00
N GLN A 122 -5.76 -29.70 -17.05
CA GLN A 122 -5.02 -30.08 -15.85
C GLN A 122 -4.29 -28.84 -15.30
N LEU A 123 -4.74 -28.35 -14.14
CA LEU A 123 -4.13 -27.20 -13.49
C LEU A 123 -3.02 -27.65 -12.54
N LEU A 124 -1.89 -26.94 -12.60
CA LEU A 124 -0.82 -27.09 -11.63
C LEU A 124 -1.18 -26.29 -10.37
N HIS A 125 -1.01 -26.91 -9.20
CA HIS A 125 -1.20 -26.25 -7.92
C HIS A 125 0.16 -25.95 -7.29
N LEU A 126 0.39 -24.68 -6.95
CA LEU A 126 1.52 -24.27 -6.14
C LEU A 126 1.01 -23.78 -4.79
N PRO A 127 1.56 -24.31 -3.67
CA PRO A 127 1.18 -23.82 -2.35
C PRO A 127 1.65 -22.37 -2.20
N GLN A 128 0.72 -21.49 -1.85
CA GLN A 128 1.06 -20.10 -1.54
C GLN A 128 1.74 -20.01 -0.17
N VAL A 129 2.96 -19.47 -0.13
CA VAL A 129 3.66 -19.24 1.13
C VAL A 129 3.12 -17.97 1.78
N LYS A 130 2.44 -18.11 2.93
CA LYS A 130 1.94 -16.98 3.72
C LYS A 130 2.87 -16.73 4.92
N HIS A 131 3.88 -15.88 4.72
CA HIS A 131 4.95 -15.63 5.71
C HIS A 131 4.48 -15.13 7.08
N PHE A 132 3.27 -14.56 7.18
CA PHE A 132 2.79 -13.88 8.39
C PHE A 132 1.40 -14.32 8.86
N GLU A 133 0.82 -15.40 8.33
CA GLU A 133 -0.58 -15.79 8.60
C GLU A 133 -0.89 -16.01 10.10
N ASP A 134 0.06 -16.59 10.84
CA ASP A 134 -0.09 -16.88 12.27
C ASP A 134 0.21 -15.69 13.18
N LYS A 135 0.75 -14.59 12.64
CA LYS A 135 1.17 -13.45 13.45
C LYS A 135 0.03 -12.44 13.61
N PRO A 136 -0.07 -11.75 14.76
CA PRO A 136 -1.06 -10.69 14.94
C PRO A 136 -0.71 -9.52 14.02
N SER A 137 -1.66 -9.15 13.16
CA SER A 137 -1.58 -7.99 12.29
C SER A 137 -2.98 -7.48 11.97
N LEU A 138 -3.05 -6.23 11.53
CA LEU A 138 -4.31 -5.62 11.11
C LEU A 138 -4.90 -6.38 9.92
N GLN A 139 -4.06 -6.74 8.95
CA GLN A 139 -4.45 -7.47 7.75
C GLN A 139 -5.02 -8.85 8.11
N ASN A 140 -4.36 -9.61 9.00
CA ASN A 140 -4.85 -10.94 9.40
C ASN A 140 -6.13 -10.86 10.22
N LEU A 141 -6.25 -9.86 11.10
CA LEU A 141 -7.47 -9.64 11.87
C LEU A 141 -8.65 -9.32 10.95
N THR A 142 -8.44 -8.40 10.00
CA THR A 142 -9.44 -8.03 9.00
C THR A 142 -9.78 -9.20 8.08
N ALA A 143 -8.79 -9.99 7.66
CA ALA A 143 -9.01 -11.17 6.84
C ALA A 143 -9.92 -12.18 7.55
N LYS A 144 -9.60 -12.52 8.81
CA LYS A 144 -10.41 -13.41 9.65
C LYS A 144 -11.83 -12.86 9.85
N PHE A 145 -11.98 -11.55 10.05
CA PHE A 145 -13.28 -10.91 10.18
C PHE A 145 -14.13 -11.07 8.91
N ILE A 146 -13.55 -10.77 7.73
CA ILE A 146 -14.24 -10.93 6.45
C ILE A 146 -14.53 -12.40 6.15
N ASP A 147 -13.63 -13.33 6.44
CA ASP A 147 -13.86 -14.77 6.23
C ASP A 147 -15.02 -15.28 7.08
N ASN A 148 -15.12 -14.86 8.34
CA ASN A 148 -16.25 -15.19 9.20
C ASN A 148 -17.57 -14.57 8.69
N LEU A 149 -17.51 -13.33 8.17
CA LEU A 149 -18.65 -12.69 7.52
C LEU A 149 -19.06 -13.42 6.24
N GLN A 150 -18.11 -13.92 5.44
CA GLN A 150 -18.44 -14.68 4.22
C GLN A 150 -19.23 -15.94 4.55
N GLN A 151 -18.89 -16.63 5.65
CA GLN A 151 -19.59 -17.85 6.06
C GLN A 151 -21.01 -17.59 6.57
N SER A 152 -21.20 -16.50 7.32
CA SER A 152 -22.48 -16.22 7.99
C SER A 152 -23.40 -15.30 7.18
N PHE A 153 -22.81 -14.36 6.43
CA PHE A 153 -23.49 -13.27 5.71
C PHE A 153 -22.76 -12.91 4.38
N PRO A 154 -22.75 -13.79 3.36
CA PRO A 154 -22.07 -13.53 2.08
C PRO A 154 -22.44 -12.19 1.43
N SER A 155 -23.71 -11.80 1.51
CA SER A 155 -24.22 -10.54 0.96
C SER A 155 -23.58 -9.30 1.59
N THR A 156 -23.12 -9.40 2.84
CA THR A 156 -22.41 -8.32 3.53
C THR A 156 -21.04 -8.10 2.92
N VAL A 157 -20.30 -9.17 2.61
CA VAL A 157 -18.98 -9.08 1.96
C VAL A 157 -19.10 -8.43 0.58
N SER A 158 -20.11 -8.84 -0.21
CA SER A 158 -20.40 -8.20 -1.50
C SER A 158 -20.75 -6.71 -1.34
N THR A 159 -21.49 -6.35 -0.29
CA THR A 159 -21.84 -4.94 -0.01
C THR A 159 -20.62 -4.12 0.37
N VAL A 160 -19.70 -4.68 1.17
CA VAL A 160 -18.42 -4.04 1.53
C VAL A 160 -17.62 -3.72 0.26
N PHE A 161 -17.41 -4.72 -0.60
CA PHE A 161 -16.70 -4.54 -1.88
C PHE A 161 -17.39 -3.50 -2.78
N ARG A 162 -18.71 -3.61 -3.01
CA ARG A 162 -19.47 -2.67 -3.85
C ARG A 162 -19.50 -1.25 -3.30
N THR A 163 -19.37 -1.09 -1.99
CA THR A 163 -19.24 0.24 -1.38
C THR A 163 -17.85 0.82 -1.65
N GLY A 164 -16.81 0.00 -1.59
CA GLY A 164 -15.45 0.38 -1.99
C GLY A 164 -15.34 0.76 -3.46
N ASP A 165 -16.00 0.03 -4.37
CA ASP A 165 -15.99 0.29 -5.81
C ASP A 165 -16.67 1.62 -6.20
N LYS A 166 -17.55 2.16 -5.34
CA LYS A 166 -18.18 3.47 -5.53
C LYS A 166 -17.29 4.64 -5.09
N LEU A 167 -16.13 4.36 -4.49
CA LEU A 167 -15.21 5.41 -4.08
C LEU A 167 -14.51 5.97 -5.31
N GLU A 168 -14.52 7.30 -5.44
CA GLU A 168 -13.81 7.98 -6.50
C GLU A 168 -12.41 8.37 -6.04
N ALA A 169 -11.41 8.17 -6.91
CA ALA A 169 -10.09 8.69 -6.66
C ALA A 169 -10.12 10.23 -6.75
N PRO A 170 -9.32 10.96 -5.94
CA PRO A 170 -9.10 12.37 -6.17
C PRO A 170 -8.64 12.59 -7.61
N LYS A 171 -9.27 13.51 -8.33
CA LYS A 171 -8.89 13.85 -9.71
C LYS A 171 -7.54 14.57 -9.69
N THR A 172 -6.44 13.82 -9.66
CA THR A 172 -5.12 14.37 -9.96
C THR A 172 -5.03 14.61 -11.46
N VAL A 173 -4.79 15.86 -11.85
CA VAL A 173 -4.54 16.21 -13.25
C VAL A 173 -3.22 15.56 -13.63
N HIS A 174 -3.25 14.42 -14.30
CA HIS A 174 -2.05 13.75 -14.83
C HIS A 174 -1.23 14.74 -15.67
N LYS A 175 -0.21 15.33 -15.04
CA LYS A 175 0.94 15.94 -15.71
C LYS A 175 2.19 15.46 -14.99
N ILE A 176 2.46 14.17 -15.11
CA ILE A 176 3.84 13.72 -14.98
C ILE A 176 4.51 14.19 -16.27
N ALA A 177 5.26 15.30 -16.19
CA ALA A 177 6.26 15.58 -17.20
C ALA A 177 7.18 14.35 -17.28
N PRO A 178 7.56 13.89 -18.48
CA PRO A 178 8.45 12.76 -18.61
C PRO A 178 9.78 13.15 -17.95
N VAL A 179 10.01 12.68 -16.74
CA VAL A 179 11.34 12.73 -16.15
C VAL A 179 12.12 11.72 -16.99
N ASN A 180 12.92 12.25 -17.91
CA ASN A 180 13.92 11.52 -18.67
C ASN A 180 15.05 11.02 -17.74
N ASP A 181 14.71 10.33 -16.63
CA ASP A 181 15.68 9.57 -15.85
C ASP A 181 15.93 8.25 -16.58
N THR A 182 16.70 8.39 -17.65
CA THR A 182 17.09 7.30 -18.54
C THR A 182 18.18 6.41 -17.90
N GLN A 183 18.53 6.59 -16.61
CA GLN A 183 19.66 5.86 -15.98
C GLN A 183 19.56 5.53 -14.49
N ASN A 184 18.41 5.59 -13.83
CA ASN A 184 18.25 4.97 -12.51
C ASN A 184 16.99 4.11 -12.51
N GLY A 185 17.16 2.80 -12.75
CA GLY A 185 16.11 1.83 -12.45
C GLY A 185 15.56 2.15 -11.06
N THR A 186 14.24 2.33 -10.96
CA THR A 186 13.57 2.86 -9.77
C THR A 186 13.79 1.93 -8.59
N ASP A 187 14.89 2.13 -7.87
CA ASP A 187 15.24 1.39 -6.68
C ASP A 187 14.31 1.84 -5.54
N PHE A 188 13.12 1.26 -5.50
CA PHE A 188 12.08 1.61 -4.54
C PHE A 188 12.46 1.23 -3.10
N LEU A 189 13.41 0.31 -2.91
CA LEU A 189 13.97 -0.01 -1.59
C LEU A 189 15.01 1.02 -1.12
N ALA A 190 15.53 1.88 -2.00
CA ALA A 190 16.48 2.94 -1.66
C ALA A 190 15.93 3.91 -0.60
N LEU A 191 14.60 4.07 -0.57
CA LEU A 191 13.91 4.89 0.43
C LEU A 191 14.08 4.33 1.84
N PHE A 192 14.05 3.00 1.98
CA PHE A 192 14.04 2.34 3.29
C PHE A 192 15.42 1.89 3.76
N ASP A 193 16.42 1.83 2.86
CA ASP A 193 17.81 1.55 3.22
C ASP A 193 18.66 2.83 3.41
N LYS A 194 18.01 3.99 3.48
CA LYS A 194 18.62 5.32 3.71
C LYS A 194 19.60 5.76 2.62
N LYS A 195 19.55 5.16 1.43
CA LYS A 195 20.40 5.57 0.29
C LYS A 195 19.73 6.58 -0.62
N LEU A 196 18.45 6.87 -0.43
CA LEU A 196 17.75 7.87 -1.22
C LEU A 196 18.23 9.28 -0.87
N THR A 197 19.04 9.87 -1.75
CA THR A 197 19.39 11.29 -1.69
C THR A 197 18.40 12.06 -2.56
N LEU A 198 17.60 12.95 -1.97
CA LEU A 198 16.76 13.86 -2.75
C LEU A 198 17.66 14.92 -3.42
N THR A 199 17.64 15.00 -4.75
CA THR A 199 18.22 16.15 -5.45
C THR A 199 17.32 17.37 -5.22
N VAL A 200 17.93 18.49 -4.80
CA VAL A 200 17.32 19.67 -4.17
C VAL A 200 16.28 20.44 -5.04
N GLN A 201 15.89 19.95 -6.23
CA GLN A 201 14.98 20.66 -7.14
C GLN A 201 13.99 19.75 -7.87
N SER A 202 13.45 18.71 -7.21
CA SER A 202 12.24 18.07 -7.74
C SER A 202 11.02 18.95 -7.44
N PRO A 203 10.15 19.25 -8.41
CA PRO A 203 8.82 19.79 -8.10
C PRO A 203 8.11 18.84 -7.13
N VAL A 204 7.30 19.41 -6.23
CA VAL A 204 6.51 18.65 -5.24
C VAL A 204 5.73 17.57 -5.97
N ALA A 205 6.03 16.31 -5.67
CA ALA A 205 5.39 15.19 -6.32
C ALA A 205 3.88 15.22 -6.03
N GLU A 206 3.04 15.11 -7.05
CA GLU A 206 1.58 14.96 -6.88
C GLU A 206 1.21 13.54 -6.44
N CYS A 207 2.16 12.61 -6.52
CA CYS A 207 2.00 11.19 -6.22
C CYS A 207 3.10 10.69 -5.27
N CYS A 208 2.76 9.68 -4.48
CA CYS A 208 3.64 9.02 -3.55
C CYS A 208 4.79 8.34 -4.30
N ARG A 209 6.04 8.64 -3.91
CA ARG A 209 7.23 8.08 -4.55
C ARG A 209 7.35 6.56 -4.41
N PHE A 210 6.68 5.97 -3.41
CA PHE A 210 6.73 4.53 -3.17
C PHE A 210 5.56 3.76 -3.80
N CYS A 211 4.31 4.18 -3.61
CA CYS A 211 3.14 3.43 -4.10
C CYS A 211 2.40 4.09 -5.28
N GLY A 212 2.80 5.29 -5.70
CA GLY A 212 2.16 6.03 -6.78
C GLY A 212 0.79 6.63 -6.45
N ALA A 213 0.29 6.49 -5.21
CA ALA A 213 -0.99 7.07 -4.80
C ALA A 213 -0.93 8.61 -4.77
N ALA A 214 -2.04 9.27 -5.12
CA ALA A 214 -2.15 10.73 -5.02
C ALA A 214 -1.80 11.22 -3.61
N LEU A 215 -1.00 12.28 -3.54
CA LEU A 215 -0.64 12.92 -2.29
C LEU A 215 -1.62 14.04 -1.98
N ASP A 216 -2.27 13.96 -0.83
CA ASP A 216 -3.18 14.98 -0.30
C ASP A 216 -2.55 15.80 0.83
N TYR A 217 -1.23 15.68 1.05
CA TYR A 217 -0.60 16.10 2.31
C TYR A 217 -0.81 17.59 2.65
N ARG A 218 -0.89 18.47 1.66
CA ARG A 218 -1.17 19.91 1.87
C ARG A 218 -2.63 20.10 2.27
N GLY A 219 -2.86 20.38 3.55
CA GLY A 219 -4.21 20.60 4.06
C GLY A 219 -5.05 19.33 4.17
N SER A 220 -4.43 18.15 4.20
CA SER A 220 -5.15 16.91 4.49
C SER A 220 -5.74 16.97 5.90
N LYS A 221 -7.07 17.07 5.98
CA LYS A 221 -7.79 17.00 7.25
C LYS A 221 -7.57 15.68 7.96
N THR A 222 -7.36 14.60 7.20
CA THR A 222 -7.13 13.26 7.74
C THR A 222 -5.77 13.15 8.40
N LEU A 223 -4.70 13.57 7.71
CA LEU A 223 -3.36 13.60 8.31
C LEU A 223 -3.32 14.52 9.53
N PHE A 224 -3.94 15.69 9.41
CA PHE A 224 -4.04 16.64 10.51
C PHE A 224 -4.74 16.03 11.73
N ALA A 225 -5.91 15.39 11.55
CA ALA A 225 -6.63 14.76 12.65
C ALA A 225 -5.82 13.64 13.32
N THR A 226 -5.08 12.84 12.54
CA THR A 226 -4.21 11.78 13.06
C THR A 226 -3.06 12.36 13.88
N GLU A 227 -2.32 13.32 13.33
CA GLU A 227 -1.20 13.95 14.04
C GLU A 227 -1.66 14.72 15.28
N TYR A 228 -2.77 15.45 15.18
CA TYR A 228 -3.36 16.11 16.33
C TYR A 228 -3.74 15.11 17.44
N SER A 229 -4.31 13.95 17.07
CA SER A 229 -4.64 12.89 18.04
C SER A 229 -3.40 12.29 18.72
N ARG A 230 -2.28 12.15 17.99
CA ARG A 230 -0.98 11.73 18.55
C ARG A 230 -0.44 12.77 19.53
N LEU A 231 -0.50 14.05 19.18
CA LEU A 231 -0.05 15.15 20.05
C LEU A 231 -0.90 15.26 21.32
N VAL A 232 -2.22 15.13 21.20
CA VAL A 232 -3.14 15.08 22.35
C VAL A 232 -2.74 13.96 23.31
N SER A 233 -2.52 12.75 22.78
CA SER A 233 -2.18 11.57 23.59
C SER A 233 -0.83 11.70 24.29
N SER A 234 0.13 12.43 23.71
CA SER A 234 1.48 12.61 24.27
C SER A 234 1.58 13.79 25.24
N ARG A 235 0.79 14.85 25.04
CA ARG A 235 0.96 16.13 25.76
C ARG A 235 -0.13 16.44 26.79
N ILE A 236 -1.29 15.79 26.68
CA ILE A 236 -2.38 15.91 27.65
C ILE A 236 -2.32 14.72 28.61
N ASN A 237 -2.33 15.01 29.91
CA ASN A 237 -2.41 14.01 30.97
C ASN A 237 -3.38 14.48 32.06
N ALA A 238 -3.72 13.58 32.99
CA ALA A 238 -4.69 13.85 34.05
C ALA A 238 -4.29 14.98 35.02
N ALA A 239 -3.04 15.45 34.99
CA ALA A 239 -2.54 16.54 35.84
C ALA A 239 -2.66 17.93 35.19
N CYS A 240 -3.07 18.02 33.92
CA CYS A 240 -3.22 19.31 33.24
C CYS A 240 -4.48 20.05 33.74
N SER A 241 -4.35 21.34 34.07
CA SER A 241 -5.50 22.18 34.38
C SER A 241 -6.33 22.52 33.13
N HIS A 242 -7.56 23.00 33.32
CA HIS A 242 -8.40 23.41 32.19
C HIS A 242 -7.77 24.53 31.35
N GLU A 243 -7.09 25.50 31.97
CA GLU A 243 -6.37 26.55 31.24
C GLU A 243 -5.16 26.00 30.47
N ASP A 244 -4.41 25.08 31.08
CA ASP A 244 -3.27 24.43 30.42
C ASP A 244 -3.72 23.63 29.20
N ILE A 245 -4.87 22.95 29.29
CA ILE A 245 -5.45 22.18 28.17
C ILE A 245 -5.79 23.11 27.00
N LEU A 246 -6.40 24.27 27.25
CA LEU A 246 -6.75 25.23 26.19
C LEU A 246 -5.52 25.80 25.50
N LEU A 247 -4.49 26.19 26.27
CA LEU A 247 -3.23 26.70 25.72
C LEU A 247 -2.50 25.62 24.91
N LYS A 248 -2.39 24.40 25.47
CA LYS A 248 -1.75 23.28 24.78
C LYS A 248 -2.53 22.86 23.54
N SER A 249 -3.86 22.89 23.55
CA SER A 249 -4.70 22.53 22.40
C SER A 249 -4.37 23.40 21.19
N LYS A 250 -4.33 24.73 21.36
CA LYS A 250 -3.96 25.64 20.28
C LYS A 250 -2.53 25.42 19.76
N GLN A 251 -1.60 25.11 20.66
CA GLN A 251 -0.22 24.80 20.27
C GLN A 251 -0.13 23.46 19.51
N MET A 252 -0.91 22.45 19.90
CA MET A 252 -0.96 21.16 19.24
C MET A 252 -1.57 21.24 17.84
N GLU A 253 -2.55 22.13 17.61
CA GLU A 253 -3.08 22.40 16.27
C GLU A 253 -1.96 22.93 15.36
N LEU A 254 -1.23 23.97 15.79
CA LEU A 254 -0.12 24.53 15.03
C LEU A 254 1.01 23.52 14.79
N ASP A 255 1.32 22.69 15.78
CA ASP A 255 2.34 21.66 15.66
C ASP A 255 1.92 20.55 14.70
N ALA A 256 0.65 20.14 14.73
CA ALA A 256 0.11 19.16 13.78
C ALA A 256 0.14 19.70 12.34
N GLU A 257 -0.25 20.95 12.11
CA GLU A 257 -0.16 21.59 10.79
C GLU A 257 1.28 21.61 10.28
N ARG A 258 2.23 22.04 11.12
CA ARG A 258 3.65 22.08 10.77
C ARG A 258 4.22 20.71 10.42
N VAL A 259 3.88 19.67 11.18
CA VAL A 259 4.32 18.30 10.92
C VAL A 259 3.73 17.76 9.62
N VAL A 260 2.44 17.99 9.37
CA VAL A 260 1.76 17.48 8.17
C VAL A 260 2.26 18.18 6.90
N ASN A 261 2.45 19.50 6.96
CA ASN A 261 2.97 20.30 5.84
C ASN A 261 4.48 20.15 5.66
N GLY A 262 5.20 19.67 6.68
CA GLY A 262 6.64 19.53 6.70
C GLY A 262 7.36 20.89 6.70
N GLU A 263 6.91 21.83 7.51
CA GLU A 263 7.45 23.20 7.56
C GLU A 263 8.82 23.30 8.28
N ASP A 264 9.32 22.20 8.85
CA ASP A 264 10.62 22.16 9.51
C ASP A 264 11.72 21.60 8.59
N ASP A 265 12.88 22.28 8.52
CA ASP A 265 14.08 21.89 7.75
C ASP A 265 14.80 20.68 8.38
N ASP A 266 14.27 19.49 8.14
CA ASP A 266 14.89 18.21 8.49
C ASP A 266 14.83 17.28 7.28
N GLU A 267 15.97 16.71 6.85
CA GLU A 267 16.07 15.82 5.69
C GLU A 267 15.07 14.64 5.78
N ARG A 268 14.82 14.14 6.99
CA ARG A 268 13.81 13.09 7.23
C ARG A 268 12.40 13.58 6.91
N ARG A 269 12.07 14.83 7.27
CA ARG A 269 10.74 15.41 7.07
C ARG A 269 10.50 15.85 5.62
N ASP A 270 11.56 16.21 4.91
CA ASP A 270 11.48 16.42 3.46
C ASP A 270 11.11 15.14 2.71
N LEU A 271 11.66 13.98 3.10
CA LEU A 271 11.27 12.70 2.52
C LEU A 271 9.78 12.36 2.74
N LEU A 272 9.23 12.69 3.91
CA LEU A 272 7.82 12.44 4.22
C LEU A 272 6.86 13.21 3.29
N LYS A 273 7.27 14.38 2.77
CA LYS A 273 6.47 15.16 1.81
C LYS A 273 6.20 14.39 0.51
N HIS A 274 7.03 13.40 0.18
CA HIS A 274 6.90 12.57 -1.01
C HIS A 274 6.18 11.23 -0.77
N LEU A 275 5.66 11.00 0.45
CA LEU A 275 5.02 9.75 0.84
C LEU A 275 3.57 9.97 1.28
N CYS A 276 2.68 9.07 0.85
CA CYS A 276 1.31 9.04 1.37
C CYS A 276 1.30 8.51 2.80
N HIS A 277 0.22 8.73 3.54
CA HIS A 277 0.09 8.32 4.95
C HIS A 277 0.50 6.86 5.21
N GLY A 278 -0.01 5.90 4.44
CA GLY A 278 0.34 4.49 4.60
C GLY A 278 1.83 4.21 4.41
N CYS A 279 2.47 4.87 3.44
CA CYS A 279 3.91 4.74 3.21
C CYS A 279 4.75 5.45 4.29
N ARG A 280 4.24 6.55 4.87
CA ARG A 280 4.86 7.20 6.04
C ARG A 280 4.85 6.27 7.24
N ASN A 281 3.75 5.54 7.49
CA ASN A 281 3.70 4.58 8.59
C ASN A 281 4.76 3.48 8.45
N ILE A 282 4.97 2.95 7.25
CA ILE A 282 6.06 1.98 6.99
C ILE A 282 7.42 2.64 7.23
N PHE A 283 7.62 3.85 6.70
CA PHE A 283 8.89 4.56 6.83
C PHE A 283 9.24 4.87 8.29
N GLU A 284 8.28 5.36 9.08
CA GLU A 284 8.46 5.62 10.50
C GLU A 284 8.73 4.32 11.27
N ASP A 285 7.98 3.24 11.03
CA ASP A 285 8.16 1.95 11.71
C ASP A 285 9.54 1.29 11.45
N ILE A 286 10.19 1.64 10.33
CA ILE A 286 11.55 1.22 9.99
C ILE A 286 12.62 2.11 10.65
N ASN A 287 12.29 3.38 10.94
CA ASN A 287 13.25 4.40 11.38
C ASN A 287 13.07 4.88 12.84
N GLU A 288 12.08 4.36 13.56
CA GLU A 288 11.98 4.46 15.02
C GLU A 288 12.99 3.56 15.73
#